data_AF-A0A9N8LQH7-F1
#
_entry.id   AF-A0A9N8LQH7-F1
#
_cell.length_a   1.000
_cell.length_b   1.000
_cell.length_c   1.000
_cell.angle_alpha   90.00
_cell.angle_beta   90.00
_cell.angle_gamma   90.00
#
_symmetry.space_group_name_H-M   'P 1'
#
loop_
_entity.id
_entity.type
_entity.pdbx_description
1 polymer ?
#
loop_
_entity_poly.entity_id
_entity_poly.type
_entity_poly.pdbx_seq_one_letter_code
_entity_poly.pdbx_strand_id
1 'polypeptide(L)'
;LIHHDEGSQRWGNYFAVAWKGLHSHLPPSVLSASTRPRTISILVDGSIPPESSLSSSAAMTVCSSLVILEAFGARSLVDRTEMAEVAIESERLVGVNSGGMDQAASIFGVPSHALHIAFKPKLLATPTALPPINPPMQFVIVNTLVVSDKKVTGPIHYNLRTAELRMASRALQRRLGLKLPTHTTASGQQEEDVTIRSIFRAWLATQQGAGSEDKGDETEEQLNAFAKVAAENLP
;
A
#
# COMPACT_ATOMS: atom_id res chain seq x y z
N LEU A 1 14.20 20.67 -0.72
CA LEU A 1 13.58 20.23 -1.98
C LEU A 1 14.04 18.82 -2.26
N ILE A 2 13.14 17.88 -2.56
CA ILE A 2 13.53 16.64 -3.23
C ILE A 2 13.80 17.04 -4.68
N HIS A 3 15.04 16.90 -5.15
CA HIS A 3 15.31 16.99 -6.58
C HIS A 3 14.62 15.80 -7.24
N HIS A 4 13.76 16.07 -8.22
CA HIS A 4 13.10 15.02 -8.98
C HIS A 4 13.98 14.65 -10.17
N ASP A 5 14.62 13.50 -10.07
CA ASP A 5 15.49 13.00 -11.13
C ASP A 5 14.66 12.35 -12.24
N GLU A 6 15.05 12.60 -13.49
CA GLU A 6 14.45 12.04 -14.70
C GLU A 6 15.41 11.06 -15.41
N GLY A 7 14.90 10.31 -16.39
CA GLY A 7 15.71 9.37 -17.17
C GLY A 7 16.38 8.28 -16.32
N SER A 8 17.67 8.03 -16.57
CA SER A 8 18.44 6.96 -15.91
C SER A 8 18.70 7.18 -14.42
N GLN A 9 18.50 8.40 -13.90
CA GLN A 9 18.67 8.73 -12.47
C GLN A 9 17.36 8.63 -11.68
N ARG A 10 16.23 8.32 -12.34
CA ARG A 10 14.90 8.30 -11.74
C ARG A 10 14.78 7.38 -10.52
N TRP A 11 15.61 6.34 -10.41
CA TRP A 11 15.65 5.44 -9.26
C TRP A 11 16.01 6.16 -7.95
N GLY A 12 16.81 7.24 -8.00
CA GLY A 12 17.19 8.05 -6.84
C GLY A 12 16.00 8.70 -6.14
N ASN A 13 14.90 8.92 -6.87
CA ASN A 13 13.64 9.41 -6.28
C ASN A 13 13.11 8.48 -5.19
N TYR A 14 13.29 7.15 -5.29
CA TYR A 14 12.84 6.20 -4.28
C TYR A 14 13.59 6.40 -2.96
N PHE A 15 14.89 6.68 -3.00
CA PHE A 15 15.66 7.06 -1.83
C PHE A 15 15.19 8.39 -1.23
N ALA A 16 14.94 9.39 -2.09
CA ALA A 16 14.51 10.70 -1.63
C ALA A 16 13.13 10.67 -0.94
N VAL A 17 12.18 9.89 -1.47
CA VAL A 17 10.86 9.73 -0.84
C VAL A 17 10.92 8.85 0.40
N ALA A 18 11.74 7.80 0.42
CA ALA A 18 11.96 6.97 1.61
C ALA A 18 12.54 7.81 2.77
N TRP A 19 13.52 8.65 2.47
CA TRP A 19 14.06 9.60 3.46
C TRP A 19 12.98 10.56 3.98
N LYS A 20 12.18 11.13 3.08
CA LYS A 20 11.10 12.05 3.48
C LYS A 20 10.04 11.34 4.32
N GLY A 21 9.65 10.12 3.96
CA GLY A 21 8.66 9.33 4.70
C GLY A 21 9.14 8.93 6.09
N LEU A 22 10.43 8.61 6.26
CA LEU A 22 11.00 8.28 7.56
C LEU A 22 11.07 9.47 8.54
N HIS A 23 11.00 10.71 8.05
CA HIS A 23 11.23 11.90 8.87
C HIS A 23 10.23 12.04 10.03
N SER A 24 8.96 11.65 9.83
CA SER A 24 7.92 11.69 10.87
C SER A 24 8.03 10.56 11.89
N HIS A 25 8.81 9.51 11.59
CA HIS A 25 8.93 8.30 12.41
C HIS A 25 10.23 8.26 13.22
N LEU A 26 11.17 9.16 12.94
CA LEU A 26 12.46 9.22 13.61
C LEU A 26 12.47 10.32 14.67
N PRO A 27 13.07 10.08 15.85
CA PRO A 27 13.16 11.09 16.88
C PRO A 27 14.11 12.24 16.44
N PRO A 28 13.90 13.47 16.93
CA PRO A 28 14.75 14.62 16.59
C PRO A 28 16.25 14.40 16.85
N SER A 29 16.59 13.56 17.85
CA SER A 29 17.98 13.20 18.17
C SER A 29 18.66 12.41 17.05
N VAL A 30 17.93 11.57 16.31
CA VAL A 30 18.43 10.83 15.14
C VAL A 30 18.52 11.73 13.91
N LEU A 31 17.61 12.70 13.79
CA LEU A 31 17.56 13.63 12.66
C LEU A 31 18.50 14.83 12.80
N SER A 32 19.11 15.02 13.97
CA SER A 32 20.03 16.12 14.24
C SER A 32 21.23 16.09 13.29
N ALA A 33 21.65 17.27 12.83
CA ALA A 33 22.83 17.42 11.98
C ALA A 33 24.14 17.01 12.66
N SER A 34 24.15 16.90 13.99
CA SER A 34 25.31 16.43 14.77
C SER A 34 25.46 14.91 14.80
N THR A 35 24.37 14.16 14.62
CA THR A 35 24.32 12.70 14.78
C THR A 35 24.13 11.98 13.45
N ARG A 36 23.33 12.55 12.53
CA ARG A 36 23.05 11.89 11.26
C ARG A 36 24.27 11.85 10.33
N PRO A 37 24.39 10.81 9.47
CA PRO A 37 25.37 10.80 8.39
C PRO A 37 25.21 12.01 7.47
N ARG A 38 26.33 12.62 7.07
CA ARG A 38 26.33 13.69 6.07
C ARG A 38 26.27 13.16 4.64
N THR A 39 26.81 11.97 4.41
CA THR A 39 26.89 11.31 3.12
C THR A 39 26.66 9.83 3.31
N ILE A 40 25.85 9.23 2.44
CA ILE A 40 25.67 7.78 2.36
C ILE A 40 26.09 7.37 0.94
N SER A 41 27.12 6.55 0.84
CA SER A 41 27.55 5.97 -0.43
C SER A 41 26.85 4.63 -0.61
N ILE A 42 26.13 4.49 -1.72
CA ILE A 42 25.24 3.34 -1.96
C ILE A 42 25.54 2.78 -3.34
N LEU A 43 25.65 1.45 -3.40
CA LEU A 43 25.64 0.68 -4.64
C LEU A 43 24.33 -0.11 -4.67
N VAL A 44 23.56 0.07 -5.74
CA VAL A 44 22.29 -0.63 -5.93
C VAL A 44 22.45 -1.70 -6.99
N ASP A 45 22.05 -2.91 -6.66
CA ASP A 45 21.93 -4.04 -7.57
C ASP A 45 20.60 -4.75 -7.34
N GLY A 46 20.00 -5.29 -8.39
CA GLY A 46 18.68 -5.89 -8.31
C GLY A 46 18.36 -6.79 -9.50
N SER A 47 17.79 -7.96 -9.22
CA SER A 47 17.39 -8.95 -10.23
C SER A 47 15.91 -8.88 -10.61
N ILE A 48 15.13 -8.04 -9.93
CA ILE A 48 13.72 -7.82 -10.25
C ILE A 48 13.67 -6.93 -11.51
N PRO A 49 13.13 -7.41 -12.64
CA PRO A 49 13.07 -6.62 -13.85
C PRO A 49 12.25 -5.33 -13.61
N PRO A 50 12.74 -4.17 -14.05
CA PRO A 50 12.00 -2.92 -13.92
C PRO A 50 10.72 -2.99 -14.74
N GLU A 51 9.66 -2.36 -14.24
CA GLU A 51 8.40 -2.12 -14.99
C GLU A 51 7.70 -3.39 -15.50
N SER A 52 8.04 -4.55 -14.95
CA SER A 52 7.46 -5.86 -15.30
C SER A 52 6.33 -6.29 -14.37
N SER A 53 5.73 -5.34 -13.63
CA SER A 53 4.69 -5.59 -12.62
C SER A 53 5.10 -6.53 -11.47
N LEU A 54 6.40 -6.67 -11.19
CA LEU A 54 6.94 -7.46 -10.08
C LEU A 54 7.39 -6.60 -8.90
N SER A 55 6.70 -5.48 -8.68
CA SER A 55 6.87 -4.66 -7.47
C SER A 55 8.29 -4.10 -7.26
N SER A 56 9.04 -3.85 -8.35
CA SER A 56 10.41 -3.32 -8.29
C SER A 56 10.50 -1.95 -7.57
N SER A 57 9.48 -1.11 -7.70
CA SER A 57 9.39 0.19 -7.02
C SER A 57 9.23 0.06 -5.50
N ALA A 58 8.38 -0.86 -5.07
CA ALA A 58 8.17 -1.15 -3.65
C ALA A 58 9.44 -1.78 -3.04
N ALA A 59 10.06 -2.73 -3.73
CA ALA A 59 11.34 -3.32 -3.29
C ALA A 59 12.42 -2.24 -3.13
N MET A 60 12.54 -1.32 -4.10
CA MET A 60 13.47 -0.21 -4.04
C MET A 60 13.17 0.73 -2.87
N THR A 61 11.90 1.07 -2.65
CA THR A 61 11.47 1.96 -1.55
C THR A 61 11.75 1.33 -0.19
N VAL A 62 11.39 0.06 0.01
CA VAL A 62 11.64 -0.70 1.25
C VAL A 62 13.14 -0.82 1.52
N CYS A 63 13.93 -1.19 0.51
CA CYS A 63 15.38 -1.29 0.63
C CYS A 63 16.00 0.07 0.96
N SER A 64 15.53 1.15 0.33
CA SER A 64 15.99 2.51 0.62
C SER A 64 15.75 2.91 2.07
N SER A 65 14.54 2.64 2.60
CA SER A 65 14.22 2.91 4.00
C SER A 65 15.12 2.12 4.95
N LEU A 66 15.37 0.84 4.66
CA LEU A 66 16.28 0.00 5.45
C LEU A 66 17.71 0.56 5.46
N VAL A 67 18.26 0.88 4.29
CA VAL A 67 19.62 1.44 4.17
C VAL A 67 19.76 2.75 4.94
N ILE A 68 18.75 3.63 4.86
CA ILE A 68 18.73 4.88 5.61
C ILE A 68 18.70 4.61 7.12
N LEU A 69 17.81 3.73 7.58
CA LEU A 69 17.69 3.37 9.00
C LEU A 69 18.98 2.78 9.56
N GLU A 70 19.65 1.91 8.80
CA GLU A 70 20.95 1.34 9.18
C GLU A 70 22.03 2.40 9.25
N ALA A 71 22.14 3.26 8.22
CA ALA A 71 23.13 4.33 8.19
C ALA A 71 22.96 5.32 9.36
N PHE A 72 21.72 5.53 9.81
CA PHE A 72 21.39 6.42 10.92
C PHE A 72 21.47 5.73 12.31
N GLY A 73 21.79 4.43 12.37
CA GLY A 73 21.78 3.66 13.62
C GLY A 73 20.40 3.57 14.26
N ALA A 74 19.34 3.69 13.44
CA ALA A 74 17.95 3.80 13.87
C ALA A 74 17.10 2.56 13.52
N ARG A 75 17.72 1.48 13.02
CA ARG A 75 17.00 0.27 12.58
C ARG A 75 16.09 -0.31 13.65
N SER A 76 16.50 -0.28 14.92
CA SER A 76 15.73 -0.83 16.04
C SER A 76 14.54 0.05 16.47
N LEU A 77 14.46 1.29 15.99
CA LEU A 77 13.40 2.23 16.35
C LEU A 77 12.12 2.02 15.53
N VAL A 78 12.22 1.36 14.38
CA VAL A 78 11.12 1.17 13.44
C VAL A 78 10.86 -0.32 13.26
N ASP A 79 9.67 -0.78 13.67
CA ASP A 79 9.28 -2.18 13.52
C ASP A 79 8.86 -2.52 12.08
N ARG A 80 8.58 -3.80 11.79
CA ARG A 80 8.22 -4.24 10.43
C ARG A 80 6.89 -3.64 9.95
N THR A 81 5.92 -3.47 10.83
CA THR A 81 4.60 -2.94 10.49
C THR A 81 4.72 -1.45 10.18
N GLU A 82 5.40 -0.71 11.05
CA GLU A 82 5.68 0.71 10.84
C GLU A 82 6.52 0.92 9.57
N MET A 83 7.52 0.07 9.32
CA MET A 83 8.31 0.13 8.09
C MET A 83 7.47 -0.08 6.83
N ALA A 84 6.46 -0.95 6.89
CA ALA A 84 5.53 -1.14 5.78
C ALA A 84 4.65 0.09 5.57
N GLU A 85 4.11 0.68 6.64
CA GLU A 85 3.34 1.91 6.57
C GLU A 85 4.16 3.07 5.99
N VAL A 86 5.39 3.27 6.48
CA VAL A 86 6.34 4.25 5.95
C VAL A 86 6.60 4.03 4.46
N ALA A 87 6.84 2.79 4.02
CA ALA A 87 7.11 2.50 2.62
C ALA A 87 5.88 2.80 1.73
N ILE A 88 4.68 2.48 2.22
CA ILE A 88 3.41 2.76 1.53
C ILE A 88 3.21 4.27 1.37
N GLU A 89 3.43 5.04 2.42
CA GLU A 89 3.31 6.49 2.41
C GLU A 89 4.38 7.13 1.50
N SER A 90 5.62 6.65 1.59
CA SER A 90 6.74 7.13 0.79
C SER A 90 6.49 6.95 -0.71
N GLU A 91 6.00 5.79 -1.13
CA GLU A 91 5.78 5.52 -2.57
C GLU A 91 4.68 6.39 -3.17
N ARG A 92 3.65 6.74 -2.38
CA ARG A 92 2.60 7.68 -2.81
C ARG A 92 3.16 9.07 -3.12
N LEU A 93 4.28 9.46 -2.49
CA LEU A 93 4.95 10.74 -2.79
C LEU A 93 5.60 10.77 -4.19
N VAL A 94 5.75 9.62 -4.86
CA VAL A 94 6.28 9.52 -6.24
C VAL A 94 5.19 9.82 -7.30
N GLY A 95 3.92 9.98 -6.88
CA GLY A 95 2.79 10.35 -7.76
C GLY A 95 1.97 9.16 -8.28
N VAL A 96 2.19 7.97 -7.73
CA VAL A 96 1.35 6.79 -7.99
C VAL A 96 0.47 6.55 -6.77
N ASN A 97 -0.85 6.43 -6.96
CA ASN A 97 -1.80 6.19 -5.86
C ASN A 97 -1.77 4.73 -5.38
N SER A 98 -0.58 4.18 -5.14
CA SER A 98 -0.37 2.78 -4.84
C SER A 98 -1.07 2.36 -3.54
N GLY A 99 -1.55 1.11 -3.56
CA GLY A 99 -1.94 0.38 -2.35
C GLY A 99 -0.74 -0.01 -1.50
N GLY A 100 -0.94 -0.94 -0.57
CA GLY A 100 0.11 -1.37 0.37
C GLY A 100 0.58 -2.82 0.26
N MET A 101 0.07 -3.56 -0.72
CA MET A 101 0.33 -4.99 -0.87
C MET A 101 1.81 -5.27 -1.18
N ASP A 102 2.39 -4.52 -2.10
CA ASP A 102 3.74 -4.75 -2.60
C ASP A 102 4.80 -4.55 -1.50
N GLN A 103 4.67 -3.48 -0.73
CA GLN A 103 5.56 -3.13 0.38
C GLN A 103 5.40 -4.14 1.53
N ALA A 104 4.16 -4.46 1.89
CA ALA A 104 3.88 -5.46 2.91
C ALA A 104 4.43 -6.84 2.51
N ALA A 105 4.27 -7.25 1.25
CA ALA A 105 4.83 -8.51 0.77
C ALA A 105 6.37 -8.52 0.83
N SER A 106 7.00 -7.43 0.41
CA SER A 106 8.46 -7.28 0.47
C SER A 106 9.02 -7.35 1.89
N ILE A 107 8.26 -6.88 2.89
CA ILE A 107 8.71 -6.81 4.29
C ILE A 107 8.37 -8.09 5.05
N PHE A 108 7.18 -8.66 4.80
CA PHE A 108 6.63 -9.76 5.58
C PHE A 108 6.87 -11.15 4.98
N GLY A 109 7.46 -11.23 3.79
CA GLY A 109 7.76 -12.49 3.11
C GLY A 109 8.52 -13.49 3.98
N VAL A 110 8.08 -14.75 3.92
CA VAL A 110 8.72 -15.90 4.59
C VAL A 110 8.85 -17.03 3.56
N PRO A 111 9.98 -17.76 3.50
CA PRO A 111 10.13 -18.88 2.59
C PRO A 111 8.99 -19.90 2.68
N SER A 112 8.53 -20.41 1.53
CA SER A 112 7.46 -21.42 1.42
C SER A 112 6.07 -21.01 1.96
N HIS A 113 5.82 -19.71 2.12
CA HIS A 113 4.53 -19.18 2.56
C HIS A 113 4.00 -18.16 1.55
N ALA A 114 2.69 -18.19 1.32
CA ALA A 114 1.96 -17.03 0.84
C ALA A 114 1.70 -16.08 2.02
N LEU A 115 1.23 -14.86 1.74
CA LEU A 115 0.84 -13.91 2.78
C LEU A 115 -0.64 -13.58 2.63
N HIS A 116 -1.40 -13.74 3.72
CA HIS A 116 -2.69 -13.11 3.84
C HIS A 116 -2.49 -11.71 4.42
N ILE A 117 -2.65 -10.68 3.60
CA ILE A 117 -2.41 -9.28 3.97
C ILE A 117 -3.75 -8.55 4.14
N ALA A 118 -4.06 -8.15 5.37
CA ALA A 118 -5.22 -7.34 5.71
C ALA A 118 -4.77 -5.90 6.01
N PHE A 119 -5.50 -4.90 5.50
CA PHE A 119 -5.20 -3.48 5.72
C PHE A 119 -6.12 -2.79 6.73
N LYS A 120 -7.22 -3.44 7.10
CA LYS A 120 -8.25 -2.90 8.00
C LYS A 120 -8.64 -3.96 9.02
N PRO A 121 -8.85 -3.59 10.30
CA PRO A 121 -8.74 -2.23 10.84
C PRO A 121 -7.30 -1.70 10.95
N LYS A 122 -6.30 -2.58 10.89
CA LYS A 122 -4.87 -2.25 10.86
C LYS A 122 -4.14 -3.16 9.86
N LEU A 123 -2.93 -2.79 9.47
CA LEU A 123 -2.07 -3.65 8.66
C LEU A 123 -1.68 -4.91 9.43
N LEU A 124 -1.98 -6.06 8.86
CA LEU A 124 -1.59 -7.38 9.36
C LEU A 124 -1.18 -8.26 8.18
N ALA A 125 -0.01 -8.88 8.26
CA ALA A 125 0.45 -9.85 7.29
C ALA A 125 0.65 -11.20 7.98
N THR A 126 -0.20 -12.16 7.66
CA THR A 126 -0.17 -13.51 8.24
C THR A 126 0.43 -14.49 7.23
N PRO A 127 1.61 -15.08 7.52
CA PRO A 127 2.17 -16.14 6.72
C PRO A 127 1.23 -17.33 6.66
N THR A 128 0.95 -17.80 5.44
CA THR A 128 0.10 -18.95 5.17
C THR A 128 0.92 -19.98 4.42
N ALA A 129 1.22 -21.11 5.08
CA ALA A 129 2.03 -22.17 4.49
C ALA A 129 1.34 -22.74 3.25
N LEU A 130 2.12 -22.98 2.20
CA LEU A 130 1.60 -23.67 1.02
C LEU A 130 1.32 -25.15 1.38
N PRO A 131 0.26 -25.76 0.82
CA PRO A 131 -0.05 -27.16 1.08
C PRO A 131 1.15 -28.07 0.73
N PRO A 132 1.54 -28.99 1.64
CA PRO A 132 2.65 -29.92 1.38
C PRO A 132 2.18 -31.02 0.43
N ILE A 133 2.35 -30.79 -0.87
CA ILE A 133 2.01 -31.75 -1.94
C ILE A 133 3.28 -32.35 -2.57
N ASN A 134 3.16 -33.52 -3.19
CA ASN A 134 4.24 -34.18 -3.92
C ASN A 134 3.80 -34.47 -5.37
N PRO A 135 4.41 -33.82 -6.40
CA PRO A 135 5.53 -32.86 -6.32
C PRO A 135 5.15 -31.54 -5.63
N PRO A 136 6.12 -30.77 -5.11
CA PRO A 136 5.84 -29.49 -4.46
C PRO A 136 5.18 -28.51 -5.42
N MET A 137 4.28 -27.69 -4.88
CA MET A 137 3.60 -26.63 -5.64
C MET A 137 4.64 -25.64 -6.17
N GLN A 138 4.55 -25.33 -7.46
CA GLN A 138 5.40 -24.35 -8.13
C GLN A 138 4.55 -23.31 -8.85
N PHE A 139 4.90 -22.04 -8.68
CA PHE A 139 4.33 -20.93 -9.44
C PHE A 139 5.37 -20.48 -10.46
N VAL A 140 5.02 -20.53 -11.74
CA VAL A 140 5.88 -20.07 -12.83
C VAL A 140 5.46 -18.67 -13.24
N ILE A 141 6.39 -17.72 -13.14
CA ILE A 141 6.17 -16.33 -13.56
C ILE A 141 6.74 -16.17 -14.96
N VAL A 142 5.90 -15.79 -15.92
CA VAL A 142 6.29 -15.53 -17.31
C VAL A 142 6.10 -14.05 -17.60
N ASN A 143 7.19 -13.37 -17.99
CA ASN A 143 7.15 -11.96 -18.34
C ASN A 143 6.58 -11.78 -19.76
N THR A 144 5.57 -10.94 -19.92
CA THR A 144 4.96 -10.63 -21.23
C THR A 144 5.86 -9.82 -22.14
N LEU A 145 6.95 -9.25 -21.60
CA LEU A 145 7.87 -8.30 -22.25
C LEU A 145 7.22 -6.97 -22.64
N VAL A 146 5.99 -6.72 -22.19
CA VAL A 146 5.31 -5.43 -22.33
C VAL A 146 5.64 -4.56 -21.13
N VAL A 147 6.35 -3.46 -21.38
CA VAL A 147 6.73 -2.50 -20.35
C VAL A 147 5.50 -1.75 -19.84
N SER A 148 5.31 -1.75 -18.51
CA SER A 148 4.23 -1.03 -17.85
C SER A 148 4.79 0.03 -16.91
N ASP A 149 5.15 1.20 -17.44
CA ASP A 149 5.53 2.36 -16.62
C ASP A 149 4.29 2.97 -15.94
N LYS A 150 4.06 2.56 -14.69
CA LYS A 150 2.94 3.00 -13.84
C LYS A 150 2.97 4.51 -13.56
N LYS A 151 4.14 5.17 -13.56
CA LYS A 151 4.22 6.61 -13.29
C LYS A 151 3.79 7.41 -14.50
N VAL A 152 4.25 7.02 -15.69
CA VAL A 152 3.93 7.71 -16.95
C VAL A 152 2.49 7.47 -17.36
N THR A 153 2.05 6.20 -17.31
CA THR A 153 0.68 5.83 -17.72
C THR A 153 -0.33 5.94 -16.58
N GLY A 154 0.12 6.29 -15.36
CA GLY A 154 -0.71 6.41 -14.17
C GLY A 154 -1.99 7.21 -14.37
N PRO A 155 -1.95 8.44 -14.94
CA PRO A 155 -3.13 9.27 -15.14
C PRO A 155 -4.23 8.65 -16.00
N ILE A 156 -3.90 7.75 -16.92
CA ILE A 156 -4.87 7.11 -17.84
C ILE A 156 -5.16 5.64 -17.51
N HIS A 157 -4.31 4.99 -16.71
CA HIS A 157 -4.48 3.61 -16.29
C HIS A 157 -4.65 3.53 -14.76
N TYR A 158 -3.57 3.39 -14.00
CA TYR A 158 -3.62 3.01 -12.58
C TYR A 158 -4.37 4.04 -11.72
N ASN A 159 -3.97 5.32 -11.77
CA ASN A 159 -4.59 6.38 -10.96
C ASN A 159 -6.03 6.64 -11.42
N LEU A 160 -6.34 6.46 -12.72
CA LEU A 160 -7.70 6.56 -13.23
C LEU A 160 -8.61 5.54 -12.55
N ARG A 161 -8.20 4.27 -12.44
CA ARG A 161 -9.00 3.24 -11.75
C ARG A 161 -9.22 3.58 -10.28
N THR A 162 -8.20 4.12 -9.58
CA THR A 162 -8.37 4.59 -8.20
C THR A 162 -9.40 5.73 -8.12
N ALA A 163 -9.36 6.68 -9.05
CA ALA A 163 -10.28 7.81 -9.09
C ALA A 163 -11.72 7.35 -9.38
N GLU A 164 -11.92 6.47 -10.35
CA GLU A 164 -13.24 5.91 -10.69
C GLU A 164 -13.85 5.15 -9.53
N LEU A 165 -13.07 4.31 -8.82
CA LEU A 165 -13.58 3.57 -7.66
C LEU A 165 -14.00 4.51 -6.53
N ARG A 166 -13.26 5.61 -6.31
CA ARG A 166 -13.65 6.66 -5.34
C ARG A 166 -14.92 7.39 -5.78
N MET A 167 -15.04 7.72 -7.07
CA MET A 167 -16.26 8.36 -7.62
C MET A 167 -17.48 7.44 -7.52
N ALA A 168 -17.34 6.16 -7.90
CA ALA A 168 -18.39 5.16 -7.79
C ALA A 168 -18.80 4.96 -6.31
N SER A 169 -17.82 4.88 -5.41
CA SER A 169 -18.08 4.77 -3.97
C SER A 169 -18.84 5.99 -3.44
N ARG A 170 -18.46 7.20 -3.86
CA ARG A 170 -19.17 8.44 -3.50
C ARG A 170 -20.58 8.50 -4.09
N ALA A 171 -20.78 8.01 -5.31
CA ALA A 171 -22.11 7.93 -5.93
C ALA A 171 -23.02 6.95 -5.16
N LEU A 172 -22.51 5.75 -4.85
CA LEU A 172 -23.23 4.76 -4.03
C LEU A 172 -23.56 5.31 -2.64
N GLN A 173 -22.60 5.94 -1.96
CA GLN A 173 -22.82 6.58 -0.67
C GLN A 173 -24.04 7.51 -0.71
N ARG A 174 -24.10 8.38 -1.72
CA ARG A 174 -25.20 9.36 -1.87
C ARG A 174 -26.52 8.70 -2.24
N ARG A 175 -26.53 7.75 -3.17
CA ARG A 175 -27.76 7.04 -3.58
C ARG A 175 -28.38 6.23 -2.45
N LEU A 176 -27.53 5.59 -1.63
CA LEU A 176 -27.96 4.73 -0.54
C LEU A 176 -28.09 5.49 0.81
N GLY A 177 -27.78 6.79 0.86
CA GLY A 177 -27.88 7.59 2.08
C GLY A 177 -26.94 7.15 3.21
N LEU A 178 -25.76 6.61 2.88
CA LEU A 178 -24.85 5.98 3.84
C LEU A 178 -23.96 7.00 4.57
N LYS A 179 -23.77 6.76 5.87
CA LYS A 179 -22.77 7.46 6.70
C LYS A 179 -21.49 6.62 6.75
N LEU A 180 -20.35 7.25 6.45
CA LEU A 180 -19.06 6.58 6.41
C LEU A 180 -18.20 6.95 7.62
N PRO A 181 -17.28 6.07 8.04
CA PRO A 181 -16.29 6.42 9.05
C PRO A 181 -15.38 7.54 8.54
N THR A 182 -14.91 8.37 9.46
CA THR A 182 -13.95 9.46 9.21
C THR A 182 -12.59 9.11 9.79
N HIS A 183 -11.55 9.68 9.19
CA HIS A 183 -10.17 9.58 9.65
C HIS A 183 -9.49 10.94 9.56
N THR A 184 -8.51 11.16 10.44
CA THR A 184 -7.67 12.35 10.41
C THR A 184 -6.58 12.18 9.36
N THR A 185 -6.48 13.10 8.42
CA THR A 185 -5.40 13.13 7.43
C THR A 185 -4.09 13.63 8.05
N ALA A 186 -2.98 13.49 7.32
CA ALA A 186 -1.68 14.06 7.73
C ALA A 186 -1.72 15.60 7.90
N SER A 187 -2.68 16.30 7.27
CA SER A 187 -2.90 17.74 7.46
C SER A 187 -3.82 18.08 8.63
N GLY A 188 -4.26 17.08 9.41
CA GLY A 188 -5.17 17.26 10.55
C GLY A 188 -6.65 17.43 10.16
N GLN A 189 -7.01 17.26 8.89
CA GLN A 189 -8.38 17.37 8.43
C GLN A 189 -9.13 16.06 8.63
N GLN A 190 -10.43 16.13 8.95
CA GLN A 190 -11.29 14.94 8.97
C GLN A 190 -11.78 14.64 7.56
N GLU A 191 -11.48 13.44 7.06
CA GLU A 191 -11.95 12.95 5.77
C GLU A 191 -12.71 11.62 5.92
N GLU A 192 -13.77 11.45 5.13
CA GLU A 192 -14.49 10.18 5.05
C GLU A 192 -13.65 9.12 4.33
N ASP A 193 -13.72 7.88 4.80
CA ASP A 193 -13.15 6.72 4.10
C ASP A 193 -14.06 6.32 2.92
N VAL A 194 -13.85 6.95 1.76
CA VAL A 194 -14.63 6.72 0.53
C VAL A 194 -14.06 5.56 -0.27
N THR A 195 -14.09 4.37 0.29
CA THR A 195 -13.71 3.12 -0.38
C THR A 195 -14.89 2.19 -0.53
N ILE A 196 -14.85 1.29 -1.53
CA ILE A 196 -15.91 0.29 -1.73
C ILE A 196 -16.13 -0.55 -0.47
N ARG A 197 -15.07 -0.89 0.26
CA ARG A 197 -15.17 -1.60 1.54
C ARG A 197 -15.98 -0.81 2.57
N SER A 198 -15.72 0.48 2.73
CA SER A 198 -16.47 1.34 3.64
C SER A 198 -17.93 1.50 3.23
N ILE A 199 -18.22 1.60 1.92
CA ILE A 199 -19.60 1.57 1.41
C ILE A 199 -20.28 0.26 1.77
N PHE A 200 -19.64 -0.88 1.48
CA PHE A 200 -20.17 -2.20 1.77
C PHE A 200 -20.46 -2.38 3.28
N ARG A 201 -19.50 -2.01 4.14
CA ARG A 201 -19.65 -2.10 5.60
C ARG A 201 -20.78 -1.19 6.11
N ALA A 202 -20.86 0.04 5.60
CA ALA A 202 -21.95 0.95 5.96
C ALA A 202 -23.31 0.42 5.50
N TRP A 203 -23.41 -0.12 4.27
CA TRP A 203 -24.62 -0.76 3.76
C TRP A 203 -25.01 -1.96 4.61
N LEU A 204 -24.06 -2.85 4.92
CA LEU A 204 -24.32 -4.04 5.72
C LEU A 204 -24.85 -3.70 7.11
N ALA A 205 -24.32 -2.65 7.74
CA ALA A 205 -24.80 -2.15 9.02
C ALA A 205 -26.27 -1.66 8.95
N THR A 206 -26.73 -1.14 7.80
CA THR A 206 -28.15 -0.78 7.63
C THR A 206 -29.06 -2.01 7.54
N GLN A 207 -28.55 -3.13 7.03
CA GLN A 207 -29.34 -4.36 6.86
C GLN A 207 -29.46 -5.17 8.15
N GLN A 208 -28.42 -5.15 9.00
CA GLN A 208 -28.36 -5.97 10.22
C GLN A 208 -29.03 -5.34 11.45
N GLY A 209 -29.46 -4.06 11.36
CA GLY A 209 -30.03 -3.32 12.49
C GLY A 209 -29.00 -2.86 13.52
N ALA A 210 -29.33 -1.85 14.33
CA ALA A 210 -28.42 -1.33 15.35
C ALA A 210 -28.17 -2.36 16.47
N GLY A 211 -27.01 -3.03 16.46
CA GLY A 211 -26.60 -3.95 17.52
C GLY A 211 -26.04 -5.31 17.06
N SER A 212 -25.88 -5.57 15.76
CA SER A 212 -25.13 -6.75 15.32
C SER A 212 -23.63 -6.57 15.57
N GLU A 213 -23.02 -7.50 16.29
CA GLU A 213 -21.57 -7.57 16.43
C GLU A 213 -20.94 -7.85 15.06
N ASP A 214 -19.90 -7.08 14.72
CA ASP A 214 -19.05 -7.34 13.56
C ASP A 214 -18.34 -8.68 13.76
N LYS A 215 -18.86 -9.74 13.13
CA LYS A 215 -18.31 -11.11 13.21
C LYS A 215 -17.01 -11.28 12.40
N GLY A 216 -16.42 -10.19 11.90
CA GLY A 216 -15.11 -10.16 11.26
C GLY A 216 -15.13 -10.54 9.79
N ASP A 217 -15.78 -11.66 9.45
CA ASP A 217 -15.79 -12.20 8.09
C ASP A 217 -17.10 -11.90 7.34
N GLU A 218 -16.92 -11.28 6.17
CA GLU A 218 -17.97 -10.94 5.22
C GLU A 218 -18.33 -12.20 4.44
N THR A 219 -19.60 -12.59 4.38
CA THR A 219 -19.99 -13.81 3.66
C THR A 219 -20.12 -13.55 2.16
N GLU A 220 -19.95 -14.61 1.36
CA GLU A 220 -20.12 -14.53 -0.10
C GLU A 220 -21.55 -14.09 -0.47
N GLU A 221 -22.56 -14.50 0.31
CA GLU A 221 -23.94 -14.04 0.12
C GLU A 221 -24.08 -12.53 0.36
N GLN A 222 -23.43 -11.98 1.38
CA GLN A 222 -23.45 -10.54 1.66
C GLN A 222 -22.80 -9.75 0.53
N LEU A 223 -21.65 -10.23 0.02
CA LEU A 223 -20.96 -9.63 -1.12
C LEU A 223 -21.82 -9.68 -2.39
N ASN A 224 -22.44 -10.82 -2.68
CA ASN A 224 -23.32 -10.99 -3.84
C ASN A 224 -24.58 -10.12 -3.75
N ALA A 225 -25.17 -9.98 -2.55
CA ALA A 225 -26.30 -9.09 -2.33
C ALA A 225 -25.91 -7.62 -2.55
N PHE A 226 -24.77 -7.19 -2.00
CA PHE A 226 -24.27 -5.84 -2.21
C PHE A 226 -23.92 -5.56 -3.68
N ALA A 227 -23.34 -6.52 -4.39
CA ALA A 227 -23.03 -6.38 -5.81
C ALA A 227 -24.29 -6.09 -6.65
N LYS A 228 -25.41 -6.75 -6.35
CA LYS A 228 -26.72 -6.47 -6.98
C LYS A 228 -27.20 -5.06 -6.68
N VAL A 229 -27.17 -4.66 -5.40
CA VAL A 229 -27.53 -3.29 -4.99
C VAL A 229 -26.67 -2.26 -5.70
N ALA A 230 -25.36 -2.49 -5.80
CA ALA A 230 -24.45 -1.59 -6.48
C ALA A 230 -24.76 -1.47 -7.97
N ALA A 231 -25.05 -2.59 -8.64
CA ALA A 231 -25.42 -2.62 -10.07
C ALA A 231 -26.75 -1.89 -10.36
N GLU A 232 -27.72 -1.95 -9.45
CA GLU A 232 -29.00 -1.24 -9.60
C GLU A 232 -28.88 0.28 -9.33
N ASN A 233 -27.83 0.69 -8.63
CA ASN A 233 -27.65 2.07 -8.15
C ASN A 233 -26.53 2.84 -8.86
N LEU A 234 -25.73 2.20 -9.70
CA LEU A 234 -24.77 2.84 -10.58
C LEU A 234 -25.29 2.82 -12.02
N PRO A 235 -25.02 3.87 -12.81
CA PRO A 235 -25.41 3.92 -14.23
C PRO A 235 -24.70 2.85 -15.07
#